data_AF-A0A4Y9Z038-F1
#
_entry.id   AF-A0A4Y9Z038-F1
#
_cell.length_a   1.000
_cell.length_b   1.000
_cell.length_c   1.000
_cell.angle_alpha   90.00
_cell.angle_beta   90.00
_cell.angle_gamma   90.00
#
_symmetry.space_group_name_H-M   'P 1'
#
loop_
_entity.id
_entity.type
_entity.pdbx_description
1 polymer ?
#
loop_
_entity_poly.entity_id
_entity_poly.type
_entity_poly.pdbx_seq_one_letter_code
_entity_poly.pdbx_strand_id
1 'polypeptide(L)'
;MASTFDPELIHDVGVFLAEETKVKSSVVLLAPTCNIQRNPLGGRAFESFSEDPHLSGTMAAAYVNGLQSQNVASTIKHFVANDQEHERTAADSVMSERALREVYLFMLAQKTAKPWSFMTSYGRIEGVHCSENPKLLQEILRKEWGFDGIVMSDWYGTYSVDLAINAGLDLEMPGPPRCAQARQCG
;
A
#
# COMPACT_ATOMS: atom_id res chain seq x y z
N MET A 1 -17.06 1.47 5.94
CA MET A 1 -17.15 1.58 4.47
C MET A 1 -17.48 0.22 3.84
N ALA A 2 -16.61 -0.80 3.92
CA ALA A 2 -16.88 -2.09 3.26
C ALA A 2 -18.22 -2.76 3.62
N SER A 3 -18.72 -2.56 4.84
CA SER A 3 -20.00 -3.10 5.29
C SER A 3 -21.23 -2.58 4.51
N THR A 4 -21.08 -1.55 3.66
CA THR A 4 -22.15 -1.13 2.75
C THR A 4 -22.33 -2.10 1.59
N PHE A 5 -21.29 -2.85 1.21
CA PHE A 5 -21.25 -3.69 0.02
C PHE A 5 -21.67 -2.93 -1.26
N ASP A 6 -21.40 -1.62 -1.29
CA ASP A 6 -21.87 -0.71 -2.34
C ASP A 6 -20.65 -0.01 -2.99
N PRO A 7 -20.12 -0.56 -4.10
CA PRO A 7 -19.01 0.04 -4.81
C PRO A 7 -19.33 1.42 -5.40
N GLU A 8 -20.58 1.69 -5.78
CA GLU A 8 -20.98 2.99 -6.33
C GLU A 8 -20.87 4.07 -5.26
N LEU A 9 -21.38 3.79 -4.06
CA LEU A 9 -21.23 4.68 -2.91
C LEU A 9 -19.74 4.91 -2.54
N ILE A 10 -18.89 3.88 -2.62
CA ILE A 10 -17.46 4.04 -2.35
C ILE A 10 -16.75 4.87 -3.42
N HIS A 11 -17.17 4.76 -4.68
CA HIS A 11 -16.69 5.64 -5.74
C HIS A 11 -17.03 7.11 -5.44
N ASP A 12 -18.26 7.41 -5.03
CA ASP A 12 -18.69 8.76 -4.69
C ASP A 12 -17.92 9.33 -3.49
N VAL A 13 -17.61 8.49 -2.49
CA VAL A 13 -16.68 8.86 -1.40
C VAL A 13 -15.30 9.22 -1.94
N GLY A 14 -14.78 8.45 -2.90
CA GLY A 14 -13.51 8.74 -3.58
C GLY A 14 -13.53 10.09 -4.30
N VAL A 15 -14.60 10.40 -5.03
CA VAL A 15 -14.78 11.70 -5.71
C VAL A 15 -14.77 12.84 -4.70
N PHE A 16 -15.54 12.73 -3.63
CA PHE A 16 -15.61 13.74 -2.56
C PHE A 16 -14.24 13.97 -1.90
N LEU A 17 -13.51 12.90 -1.59
CA LEU A 17 -12.18 13.00 -0.99
C LEU A 17 -11.14 13.62 -1.93
N ALA A 18 -11.28 13.46 -3.25
CA ALA A 18 -10.43 14.15 -4.20
C ALA A 18 -10.66 15.68 -4.19
N GLU A 19 -11.91 16.12 -4.04
CA GLU A 19 -12.24 17.54 -3.89
C GLU A 19 -11.57 18.12 -2.63
N GLU A 20 -11.70 17.44 -1.49
CA GLU A 20 -11.02 17.82 -0.25
C GLU A 20 -9.49 17.84 -0.40
N THR A 21 -8.93 16.85 -1.10
CA THR A 21 -7.49 16.78 -1.35
C THR A 21 -6.98 17.99 -2.13
N LYS A 22 -7.74 18.43 -3.16
CA LYS A 22 -7.44 19.65 -3.93
C LYS A 22 -7.56 20.91 -3.09
N VAL A 23 -8.58 20.99 -2.21
CA VAL A 23 -8.74 22.12 -1.28
C VAL A 23 -7.51 22.26 -0.36
N LYS A 24 -6.88 21.16 0.01
CA LYS A 24 -5.61 21.14 0.76
C LYS A 24 -4.35 21.32 -0.09
N SER A 25 -4.50 21.64 -1.37
CA SER A 25 -3.38 21.78 -2.32
C SER A 25 -2.49 20.54 -2.42
N SER A 26 -3.06 19.35 -2.20
CA SER A 26 -2.38 18.08 -2.46
C SER A 26 -2.83 17.49 -3.79
N VAL A 27 -1.96 16.70 -4.40
CA VAL A 27 -2.22 15.97 -5.65
C VAL A 27 -2.18 14.46 -5.47
N VAL A 28 -1.76 13.98 -4.29
CA VAL A 28 -1.74 12.57 -3.90
C VAL A 28 -2.49 12.42 -2.59
N LEU A 29 -3.42 11.48 -2.53
CA LEU A 29 -4.06 11.05 -1.29
C LEU A 29 -3.51 9.68 -0.89
N LEU A 30 -3.03 9.58 0.35
CA LEU A 30 -2.41 8.39 0.90
C LEU A 30 -3.47 7.38 1.35
N ALA A 31 -4.29 6.93 0.40
CA ALA A 31 -5.44 6.08 0.59
C ALA A 31 -5.76 5.32 -0.70
N PRO A 32 -6.45 4.17 -0.62
CA PRO A 32 -6.99 3.54 0.60
C PRO A 32 -6.00 2.59 1.31
N THR A 33 -6.26 2.29 2.58
CA THR A 33 -5.62 1.16 3.27
C THR A 33 -6.39 -0.14 2.95
N CYS A 34 -5.69 -1.21 2.59
CA CYS A 34 -6.28 -2.47 2.13
C CYS A 34 -5.70 -3.73 2.79
N ASN A 35 -4.97 -3.58 3.90
CA ASN A 35 -4.44 -4.72 4.65
C ASN A 35 -5.57 -5.66 5.13
N ILE A 36 -5.25 -6.93 5.34
CA ILE A 36 -6.25 -7.95 5.66
C ILE A 36 -6.38 -8.04 7.17
N GLN A 37 -7.60 -8.01 7.70
CA GLN A 37 -7.88 -8.24 9.12
C GLN A 37 -7.71 -9.72 9.49
N ARG A 38 -6.48 -10.24 9.40
CA ARG A 38 -6.13 -11.62 9.80
C ARG A 38 -6.52 -11.92 11.25
N ASN A 39 -6.46 -10.92 12.11
CA ASN A 39 -6.83 -11.01 13.52
C ASN A 39 -7.62 -9.76 13.92
N PRO A 40 -8.73 -9.91 14.68
CA PRO A 40 -9.56 -8.77 15.12
C PRO A 40 -8.83 -7.79 16.04
N LEU A 41 -7.68 -8.16 16.61
CA LEU A 41 -6.87 -7.31 17.50
C LEU A 41 -5.91 -6.38 16.73
N GLY A 42 -5.90 -6.41 15.39
CA GLY A 42 -5.07 -5.52 14.58
C GLY A 42 -5.39 -4.05 14.86
N GLY A 43 -4.42 -3.28 15.36
CA GLY A 43 -4.64 -1.88 15.77
C GLY A 43 -5.09 -0.93 14.65
N ARG A 44 -4.92 -1.33 13.38
CA ARG A 44 -5.34 -0.61 12.18
C ARG A 44 -6.41 -1.35 11.38
N ALA A 45 -7.06 -2.35 11.97
CA ALA A 45 -8.17 -3.07 11.34
C ALA A 45 -9.30 -2.13 10.90
N PHE A 46 -9.55 -1.05 11.65
CA PHE A 46 -10.62 -0.09 11.38
C PHE A 46 -10.41 0.75 10.09
N GLU A 47 -9.18 0.91 9.62
CA GLU A 47 -8.86 1.72 8.43
C GLU A 47 -8.77 0.89 7.13
N SER A 48 -8.73 -0.44 7.24
CA SER A 48 -8.77 -1.35 6.09
C SER A 48 -10.20 -1.87 5.85
N PHE A 49 -10.44 -2.52 4.71
CA PHE A 49 -11.80 -2.84 4.28
C PHE A 49 -12.38 -4.13 4.88
N SER A 50 -11.75 -5.28 4.68
CA SER A 50 -12.33 -6.58 5.01
C SER A 50 -11.27 -7.69 5.14
N GLU A 51 -11.58 -8.70 5.95
CA GLU A 51 -10.82 -9.96 6.01
C GLU A 51 -10.90 -10.75 4.69
N ASP A 52 -11.90 -10.47 3.87
CA ASP A 52 -12.09 -11.07 2.55
C ASP A 52 -11.38 -10.26 1.44
N PRO A 53 -10.45 -10.88 0.68
CA PRO A 53 -9.68 -10.19 -0.35
C PRO A 53 -10.53 -9.72 -1.54
N HIS A 54 -11.64 -10.39 -1.84
CA HIS A 54 -12.52 -10.01 -2.95
C HIS A 54 -13.29 -8.72 -2.62
N LEU A 55 -13.88 -8.63 -1.44
CA LEU A 55 -14.55 -7.44 -0.95
C LEU A 55 -13.54 -6.30 -0.78
N SER A 56 -12.39 -6.55 -0.14
CA SER A 56 -11.35 -5.53 0.05
C SER A 56 -10.88 -4.96 -1.28
N GLY A 57 -10.57 -5.82 -2.26
CA GLY A 57 -10.14 -5.40 -3.59
C GLY A 57 -11.22 -4.67 -4.39
N THR A 58 -12.50 -5.06 -4.27
CA THR A 58 -13.63 -4.40 -4.95
C THR A 58 -13.85 -2.98 -4.40
N MET A 59 -13.88 -2.83 -3.07
CA MET A 59 -14.04 -1.53 -2.43
C MET A 59 -12.84 -0.62 -2.71
N ALA A 60 -11.62 -1.15 -2.65
CA ALA A 60 -10.41 -0.42 -2.99
C ALA A 60 -10.42 0.07 -4.44
N ALA A 61 -10.82 -0.78 -5.40
CA ALA A 61 -10.92 -0.40 -6.80
C ALA A 61 -11.90 0.76 -7.02
N ALA A 62 -13.09 0.70 -6.41
CA ALA A 62 -14.08 1.78 -6.49
C ALA A 62 -13.54 3.09 -5.92
N TYR A 63 -12.90 3.03 -4.75
CA TYR A 63 -12.31 4.18 -4.09
C TYR A 63 -11.21 4.85 -4.95
N VAL A 64 -10.32 4.04 -5.50
CA VAL A 64 -9.24 4.49 -6.41
C VAL A 64 -9.81 5.14 -7.67
N ASN A 65 -10.82 4.51 -8.30
CA ASN A 65 -11.46 5.08 -9.48
C ASN A 65 -12.12 6.43 -9.18
N GLY A 66 -12.80 6.55 -8.04
CA GLY A 66 -13.40 7.82 -7.60
C GLY A 66 -12.36 8.93 -7.47
N LEU A 67 -11.27 8.68 -6.73
CA LEU A 67 -10.18 9.66 -6.58
C LEU A 67 -9.55 10.05 -7.92
N GLN A 68 -9.20 9.07 -8.74
CA GLN A 68 -8.46 9.29 -9.99
C GLN A 68 -9.34 9.90 -11.08
N SER A 69 -10.67 9.72 -11.04
CA SER A 69 -11.61 10.44 -11.91
C SER A 69 -11.51 11.96 -11.76
N GLN A 70 -11.05 12.42 -10.59
CA GLN A 70 -10.86 13.82 -10.26
C GLN A 70 -9.39 14.26 -10.40
N ASN A 71 -8.53 13.49 -11.07
CA ASN A 71 -7.09 13.79 -11.22
C ASN A 71 -6.33 13.92 -9.88
N VAL A 72 -6.72 13.15 -8.87
CA VAL A 72 -5.97 12.98 -7.62
C VAL A 72 -5.38 11.58 -7.60
N ALA A 73 -4.08 11.47 -7.39
CA ALA A 73 -3.40 10.19 -7.32
C ALA A 73 -3.82 9.44 -6.05
N SER A 74 -4.21 8.17 -6.21
CA SER A 74 -4.40 7.27 -5.06
C SER A 74 -3.09 6.58 -4.69
N THR A 75 -2.97 6.20 -3.42
CA THR A 75 -1.86 5.38 -2.91
C THR A 75 -2.42 4.20 -2.12
N ILE A 76 -2.47 3.02 -2.76
CA ILE A 76 -2.86 1.79 -2.05
C ILE A 76 -1.78 1.44 -1.03
N LYS A 77 -2.19 1.16 0.21
CA LYS A 77 -1.27 0.84 1.31
C LYS A 77 -1.81 -0.24 2.25
N HIS A 78 -0.97 -0.95 3.00
CA HIS A 78 0.50 -0.97 2.93
C HIS A 78 0.90 -2.29 2.27
N PHE A 79 1.67 -2.19 1.19
CA PHE A 79 2.08 -3.31 0.34
C PHE A 79 3.35 -3.98 0.88
N VAL A 80 3.28 -5.12 1.57
CA VAL A 80 2.10 -5.94 1.87
C VAL A 80 2.21 -6.55 3.27
N ALA A 81 1.15 -7.23 3.73
CA ALA A 81 1.12 -8.00 4.99
C ALA A 81 1.43 -7.19 6.27
N ASN A 82 0.99 -5.93 6.31
CA ASN A 82 1.07 -5.07 7.49
C ASN A 82 -0.18 -5.23 8.37
N ASP A 83 -0.41 -6.45 8.86
CA ASP A 83 -1.69 -6.83 9.48
C ASP A 83 -1.67 -6.78 11.02
N GLN A 84 -0.55 -6.34 11.61
CA GLN A 84 -0.39 -6.11 13.06
C GLN A 84 0.48 -4.87 13.34
N GLU A 85 0.23 -4.22 14.47
CA GLU A 85 1.01 -3.04 14.89
C GLU A 85 2.21 -3.36 15.75
N HIS A 86 2.17 -4.49 16.47
CA HIS A 86 3.26 -4.91 17.35
C HIS A 86 4.53 -5.15 16.54
N GLU A 87 5.56 -4.37 16.85
CA GLU A 87 6.87 -4.41 16.17
C GLU A 87 6.80 -4.32 14.64
N ARG A 88 5.84 -3.56 14.08
CA ARG A 88 5.59 -3.50 12.63
C ARG A 88 6.82 -3.14 11.76
N THR A 89 7.83 -2.49 12.33
CA THR A 89 9.11 -2.15 11.66
C THR A 89 10.17 -3.24 11.73
N ALA A 90 9.95 -4.31 12.49
CA ALA A 90 10.90 -5.41 12.67
C ALA A 90 10.28 -6.79 12.38
N ALA A 91 8.95 -6.91 12.47
CA ALA A 91 8.21 -8.15 12.28
C ALA A 91 8.43 -8.75 10.88
N ASP A 92 8.62 -10.07 10.86
CA ASP A 92 8.67 -10.88 9.64
C ASP A 92 7.37 -11.67 9.49
N SER A 93 6.63 -11.38 8.43
CA SER A 93 5.37 -12.01 8.10
C SER A 93 5.64 -13.32 7.36
N VAL A 94 5.63 -14.43 8.11
CA VAL A 94 5.86 -15.78 7.57
C VAL A 94 4.55 -16.38 7.06
N MET A 95 4.45 -16.60 5.75
CA MET A 95 3.29 -17.20 5.10
C MET A 95 3.69 -18.01 3.87
N SER A 96 2.80 -18.88 3.40
CA SER A 96 3.00 -19.55 2.12
C SER A 96 2.79 -18.60 0.95
N GLU A 97 3.44 -18.87 -0.18
CA GLU A 97 3.20 -18.15 -1.44
C GLU A 97 1.72 -18.16 -1.81
N ARG A 98 1.02 -19.29 -1.57
CA ARG A 98 -0.42 -19.39 -1.82
C ARG A 98 -1.22 -18.38 -0.99
N ALA A 99 -0.93 -18.27 0.31
CA ALA A 99 -1.61 -17.31 1.17
C ALA A 99 -1.29 -15.87 0.75
N LEU A 100 -0.02 -15.57 0.46
CA LEU A 100 0.39 -14.25 -0.07
C LEU A 100 -0.43 -13.89 -1.32
N ARG A 101 -0.52 -14.81 -2.28
CA ARG A 101 -1.17 -14.61 -3.59
C ARG A 101 -2.69 -14.53 -3.51
N GLU A 102 -3.33 -15.40 -2.73
CA GLU A 102 -4.79 -15.51 -2.66
C GLU A 102 -5.41 -14.50 -1.67
N VAL A 103 -4.70 -14.11 -0.61
CA VAL A 103 -5.27 -13.34 0.51
C VAL A 103 -4.67 -11.94 0.63
N TYR A 104 -3.35 -11.80 0.69
CA TYR A 104 -2.74 -10.54 1.11
C TYR A 104 -2.43 -9.57 -0.03
N LEU A 105 -2.22 -10.06 -1.25
CA LEU A 105 -1.90 -9.21 -2.40
C LEU A 105 -3.15 -8.50 -2.97
N PHE A 106 -2.98 -7.22 -3.31
CA PHE A 106 -4.06 -6.33 -3.79
C PHE A 106 -4.33 -6.43 -5.31
N MET A 107 -4.22 -7.62 -5.89
CA MET A 107 -4.27 -7.84 -7.36
C MET A 107 -5.56 -7.32 -8.00
N LEU A 108 -6.71 -7.49 -7.32
CA LEU A 108 -8.00 -7.06 -7.86
C LEU A 108 -8.09 -5.53 -8.01
N ALA A 109 -7.57 -4.77 -7.04
CA ALA A 109 -7.54 -3.32 -7.10
C ALA A 109 -6.59 -2.83 -8.20
N GLN A 110 -5.40 -3.44 -8.32
CA GLN A 110 -4.46 -3.14 -9.40
C GLN A 110 -5.07 -3.38 -10.78
N LYS A 111 -5.68 -4.56 -11.00
CA LYS A 111 -6.26 -4.95 -12.29
C LYS A 111 -7.41 -4.05 -12.71
N THR A 112 -8.28 -3.67 -11.77
CA THR A 112 -9.55 -3.00 -12.08
C THR A 112 -9.44 -1.47 -12.06
N ALA A 113 -8.55 -0.90 -11.25
CA ALA A 113 -8.51 0.54 -11.02
C ALA A 113 -7.15 1.21 -11.32
N LYS A 114 -6.08 0.43 -11.47
CA LYS A 114 -4.72 0.92 -11.79
C LYS A 114 -4.34 2.15 -10.92
N PRO A 115 -4.18 1.98 -9.60
CA PRO A 115 -3.74 3.07 -8.73
C PRO A 115 -2.44 3.69 -9.29
N TRP A 116 -2.27 4.99 -9.12
CA TRP A 116 -1.06 5.69 -9.58
C TRP A 116 0.12 5.52 -8.63
N SER A 117 -0.12 5.06 -7.40
CA SER A 117 0.94 4.74 -6.48
C SER A 117 0.64 3.61 -5.50
N PHE A 118 1.70 2.97 -5.03
CA PHE A 118 1.69 2.04 -3.91
C PHE A 118 2.61 2.54 -2.79
N MET A 119 2.23 2.26 -1.55
CA MET A 119 3.09 2.47 -0.39
C MET A 119 3.51 1.13 0.19
N THR A 120 4.80 0.91 0.36
CA THR A 120 5.30 -0.35 0.93
C THR A 120 5.00 -0.44 2.42
N SER A 121 4.83 -1.66 2.93
CA SER A 121 4.74 -1.90 4.37
C SER A 121 6.10 -1.76 5.06
N TYR A 122 6.05 -1.59 6.38
CA TYR A 122 7.24 -1.52 7.22
C TYR A 122 7.95 -2.88 7.37
N GLY A 123 7.18 -3.95 7.52
CA GLY A 123 7.66 -5.27 7.93
C GLY A 123 8.44 -6.00 6.84
N ARG A 124 8.74 -7.27 7.13
CA ARG A 124 9.50 -8.17 6.27
C ARG A 124 8.63 -9.31 5.77
N ILE A 125 9.01 -9.86 4.62
CA ILE A 125 8.52 -11.15 4.11
C ILE A 125 9.76 -11.94 3.69
N GLU A 126 9.85 -13.17 4.18
CA GLU A 126 11.03 -14.03 3.96
C GLU A 126 12.33 -13.34 4.42
N GLY A 127 12.25 -12.58 5.52
CA GLY A 127 13.38 -11.86 6.10
C GLY A 127 13.81 -10.57 5.40
N VAL A 128 13.17 -10.18 4.29
CA VAL A 128 13.49 -8.97 3.52
C VAL A 128 12.41 -7.91 3.72
N HIS A 129 12.81 -6.67 4.03
CA HIS A 129 11.88 -5.56 4.17
C HIS A 129 11.10 -5.31 2.89
N CYS A 130 9.81 -5.01 2.98
CA CYS A 130 8.96 -4.87 1.79
C CYS A 130 9.41 -3.73 0.87
N SER A 131 10.02 -2.66 1.41
CA SER A 131 10.64 -1.57 0.65
C SER A 131 11.93 -1.95 -0.09
N GLU A 132 12.49 -3.11 0.20
CA GLU A 132 13.77 -3.61 -0.33
C GLU A 132 13.60 -4.97 -1.03
N ASN A 133 12.36 -5.43 -1.22
CA ASN A 133 12.08 -6.78 -1.69
C ASN A 133 11.84 -6.78 -3.22
N PRO A 134 12.81 -7.24 -4.05
CA PRO A 134 12.67 -7.24 -5.50
C PRO A 134 11.61 -8.23 -6.01
N LYS A 135 11.32 -9.31 -5.28
CA LYS A 135 10.23 -10.25 -5.61
C LYS A 135 8.89 -9.52 -5.55
N LEU A 136 8.65 -8.73 -4.50
CA LEU A 136 7.41 -7.95 -4.38
C LEU A 136 7.33 -6.81 -5.40
N LEU A 137 8.38 -5.98 -5.45
CA LEU A 137 8.33 -4.73 -6.20
C LEU A 137 8.59 -4.94 -7.69
N GLN A 138 9.62 -5.69 -8.08
CA GLN A 138 9.94 -5.90 -9.50
C GLN A 138 9.19 -7.07 -10.11
N GLU A 139 9.23 -8.24 -9.47
CA GLU A 139 8.67 -9.45 -10.08
C GLU A 139 7.14 -9.40 -10.09
N ILE A 140 6.51 -9.26 -8.92
CA ILE A 140 5.05 -9.25 -8.82
C ILE A 140 4.46 -7.94 -9.35
N LEU A 141 4.84 -6.81 -8.76
CA LEU A 141 4.14 -5.56 -9.03
C LEU A 141 4.47 -5.02 -10.45
N ARG A 142 5.74 -4.94 -10.85
CA ARG A 142 6.11 -4.45 -12.19
C ARG A 142 5.94 -5.49 -13.29
N LYS A 143 6.58 -6.66 -13.19
CA LYS A 143 6.63 -7.64 -14.31
C LYS A 143 5.32 -8.40 -14.47
N GLU A 144 4.76 -8.95 -13.39
CA GLU A 144 3.54 -9.76 -13.49
C GLU A 144 2.28 -8.90 -13.62
N TRP A 145 2.14 -7.83 -12.82
CA TRP A 145 0.94 -6.99 -12.82
C TRP A 145 1.00 -5.79 -13.78
N GLY A 146 2.17 -5.50 -14.35
CA GLY A 146 2.34 -4.39 -15.29
C GLY A 146 2.14 -3.01 -14.68
N PHE A 147 2.42 -2.85 -13.38
CA PHE A 147 2.31 -1.56 -12.71
C PHE A 147 3.38 -0.58 -13.21
N ASP A 148 2.98 0.63 -13.60
CA ASP A 148 3.84 1.69 -14.16
C ASP A 148 3.81 3.00 -13.35
N GLY A 149 3.13 3.01 -12.19
CA GLY A 149 3.06 4.16 -11.28
C GLY A 149 4.26 4.30 -10.35
N ILE A 150 4.09 4.98 -9.21
CA ILE A 150 5.15 5.25 -8.22
C ILE A 150 5.03 4.30 -7.02
N VAL A 151 6.14 3.69 -6.58
CA VAL A 151 6.24 3.01 -5.29
C VAL A 151 6.95 3.92 -4.30
N MET A 152 6.28 4.24 -3.20
CA MET A 152 6.86 5.03 -2.10
C MET A 152 6.99 4.21 -0.81
N SER A 153 7.90 4.61 0.07
CA SER A 153 7.97 4.00 1.40
C SER A 153 6.81 4.51 2.26
N ASP A 154 6.41 3.71 3.25
CA ASP A 154 5.78 4.31 4.44
C ASP A 154 6.79 5.24 5.14
N TRP A 155 6.32 6.11 6.04
CA TRP A 155 7.15 7.12 6.70
C TRP A 155 8.29 6.48 7.50
N TYR A 156 9.52 6.72 7.08
CA TYR A 156 10.75 6.12 7.61
C TYR A 156 10.86 4.61 7.38
N GLY A 157 10.07 4.04 6.46
CA GLY A 157 10.05 2.62 6.11
C GLY A 157 11.12 2.20 5.08
N THR A 158 12.25 2.91 5.03
CA THR A 158 13.39 2.61 4.18
C THR A 158 14.59 2.28 5.07
N TYR A 159 15.27 1.17 4.79
CA TYR A 159 16.27 0.59 5.70
C TYR A 159 17.69 0.57 5.13
N SER A 160 17.83 0.87 3.85
CA SER A 160 19.08 1.03 3.10
C SER A 160 18.85 1.91 1.88
N VAL A 161 19.93 2.43 1.30
CA VAL A 161 19.85 3.23 0.07
C VAL A 161 19.90 2.33 -1.15
N ASP A 162 20.91 1.47 -1.22
CA ASP A 162 21.22 0.64 -2.37
C ASP A 162 20.20 -0.49 -2.58
N LEU A 163 19.80 -1.22 -1.53
CA LEU A 163 18.85 -2.31 -1.69
C LEU A 163 17.47 -1.78 -2.06
N ALA A 164 17.02 -0.68 -1.45
CA ALA A 164 15.72 -0.08 -1.73
C ALA A 164 15.62 0.41 -3.18
N ILE A 165 16.62 1.19 -3.65
CA ILE A 165 16.65 1.69 -5.04
C ILE A 165 16.71 0.52 -6.04
N ASN A 166 17.58 -0.47 -5.80
CA ASN A 166 17.72 -1.62 -6.69
C ASN A 166 16.48 -2.54 -6.67
N ALA A 167 15.72 -2.57 -5.57
CA ALA A 167 14.46 -3.29 -5.48
C ALA A 167 13.31 -2.58 -6.20
N GLY A 168 13.42 -1.31 -6.56
CA GLY A 168 12.35 -0.55 -7.23
C GLY A 168 11.50 0.34 -6.32
N LEU A 169 12.04 0.75 -5.17
CA LEU A 169 11.46 1.84 -4.40
C LEU A 169 11.78 3.17 -5.09
N ASP A 170 10.75 3.86 -5.59
CA ASP A 170 10.93 5.09 -6.36
C ASP A 170 11.08 6.33 -5.46
N LEU A 171 10.45 6.32 -4.28
CA LEU A 171 10.41 7.49 -3.39
C LEU A 171 10.55 7.11 -1.89
N GLU A 172 11.65 7.54 -1.26
CA GLU A 172 11.79 7.51 0.20
C GLU A 172 10.98 8.66 0.83
N MET A 173 10.18 8.33 1.85
CA MET A 173 9.37 9.26 2.61
C MET A 173 9.58 9.07 4.13
N PRO A 174 9.52 10.14 4.95
CA PRO A 174 9.48 11.55 4.56
C PRO A 174 10.87 12.10 4.24
N GLY A 175 10.92 13.30 3.68
CA GLY A 175 12.12 14.13 3.71
C GLY A 175 12.30 14.85 5.07
N PRO A 176 13.53 15.21 5.46
CA PRO A 176 14.81 14.81 4.85
C PRO A 176 15.13 13.32 5.07
N PRO A 177 15.75 12.63 4.09
CA PRO A 177 15.96 11.19 4.13
C PRO A 177 16.84 10.77 5.30
N ARG A 178 16.54 9.61 5.91
CA ARG A 178 17.30 9.10 7.06
C ARG A 178 18.70 8.68 6.65
N CYS A 179 18.82 7.99 5.53
CA CYS A 179 20.11 7.46 5.08
C CYS A 179 21.06 8.55 4.55
N ALA A 180 20.55 9.70 4.09
CA ALA A 180 21.39 10.84 3.72
C ALA A 180 21.91 11.61 4.94
N GLN A 181 21.26 11.48 6.09
CA GLN A 181 21.76 11.98 7.37
C GLN A 181 22.73 10.94 7.94
N ALA A 182 23.93 10.86 7.37
CA ALA A 182 25.01 9.90 7.65
C ALA A 182 25.60 9.98 9.09
N ARG A 183 24.73 9.98 10.12
CA ARG A 183 25.06 9.88 11.55
C ARG A 183 24.17 8.86 12.29
N GLN A 184 23.21 8.21 11.63
CA GLN A 184 22.25 7.31 12.30
C GLN A 184 22.14 5.91 11.68
N CYS A 185 22.80 5.64 10.55
CA CYS A 185 22.97 4.28 10.03
C CYS A 185 24.31 3.74 10.53
N GLY A 186 24.32 3.23 11.77
CA GLY A 186 25.43 2.54 12.40
C GLY A 186 24.95 1.25 13.04
#